data_AF-A0A926RG08-F1
#
_entry.id   AF-A0A926RG08-F1
#
_cell.length_a   1.000
_cell.length_b   1.000
_cell.length_c   1.000
_cell.angle_alpha   90.00
_cell.angle_beta   90.00
_cell.angle_gamma   90.00
#
_symmetry.space_group_name_H-M   'P 1'
#
loop_
_entity.id
_entity.type
_entity.pdbx_description
1 polymer ?
#
loop_
_entity_poly.entity_id
_entity_poly.type
_entity_poly.pdbx_seq_one_letter_code
_entity_poly.pdbx_strand_id
1 'polypeptide(L)'
;SLETKKLHAAAQIAQEGASDEIEEYLSTFSFPSEESKKLTKVALLNYCGAAILMPYKFFHSECKKLKYDLELLQNTFATSFEQVAHRVTCLQDPKLPGIPFHFLRVDMAGNISKRFSLSGIDIPRYGGACPRWNVYSALTRPGVIQAAVSKMTNGEKYVCIARTVEKGIGRFGQAKSILSIGLGCEAKYAKDFVYTENVNINDKSTEIPIGVSCRTCDRLDCSQRAFPPLHKKFDVDLNTRGVSVYVSDNNS
;
A
#
# COMPACT_ATOMS: atom_id res chain seq x y z
N SER A 1 6.95 17.32 -9.34
CA SER A 1 8.27 17.69 -8.79
C SER A 1 9.36 17.28 -9.79
N LEU A 2 10.64 17.51 -9.51
CA LEU A 2 11.74 17.09 -10.39
C LEU A 2 11.73 15.56 -10.58
N GLU A 3 11.48 14.81 -9.52
CA GLU A 3 11.40 13.34 -9.51
C GLU A 3 10.29 12.81 -10.43
N THR A 4 9.15 13.52 -10.50
CA THR A 4 8.07 13.17 -11.44
C THR A 4 8.48 13.43 -12.89
N LYS A 5 9.19 14.53 -13.16
CA LYS A 5 9.70 14.84 -14.51
C LYS A 5 10.76 13.84 -14.95
N LYS A 6 11.66 13.43 -14.05
CA LYS A 6 12.64 12.35 -14.30
C LYS A 6 11.95 11.05 -14.70
N LEU A 7 10.92 10.64 -13.96
CA LEU A 7 10.18 9.42 -14.29
C LEU A 7 9.45 9.55 -15.62
N HIS A 8 8.86 10.70 -15.92
CA HIS A 8 8.21 10.93 -17.21
C HIS A 8 9.22 10.86 -18.36
N ALA A 9 10.38 11.51 -18.24
CA ALA A 9 11.44 11.41 -19.24
C ALA A 9 11.92 9.97 -19.43
N ALA A 10 12.13 9.22 -18.34
CA ALA A 10 12.50 7.81 -18.40
C ALA A 10 11.40 6.94 -19.06
N ALA A 11 10.12 7.25 -18.82
CA ALA A 11 9.00 6.57 -19.47
C ALA A 11 8.93 6.89 -20.97
N GLN A 12 9.28 8.10 -21.40
CA GLN A 12 9.40 8.43 -22.83
C GLN A 12 10.59 7.71 -23.48
N ILE A 13 11.73 7.60 -22.80
CA ILE A 13 12.85 6.76 -23.27
C ILE A 13 12.41 5.31 -23.43
N ALA A 14 11.66 4.76 -22.46
CA ALA A 14 11.11 3.41 -22.57
C ALA A 14 10.08 3.27 -23.70
N GLN A 15 9.34 4.33 -24.01
CA GLN A 15 8.40 4.33 -25.12
C GLN A 15 9.12 4.26 -26.46
N GLU A 16 10.15 5.08 -26.67
CA GLU A 16 10.93 5.06 -27.91
C GLU A 16 11.77 3.79 -28.07
N GLY A 17 12.32 3.28 -26.96
CA GLY A 17 13.27 2.17 -26.99
C GLY A 17 12.68 0.77 -26.78
N ALA A 18 11.43 0.65 -26.32
CA ALA A 18 10.82 -0.64 -25.97
C ALA A 18 9.32 -0.73 -26.30
N SER A 19 8.80 0.12 -27.20
CA SER A 19 7.36 0.08 -27.54
C SER A 19 6.95 -1.24 -28.16
N ASP A 20 7.79 -1.83 -29.01
CA ASP A 20 7.46 -3.06 -29.74
C ASP A 20 7.38 -4.25 -28.79
N GLU A 21 8.35 -4.40 -27.88
CA GLU A 21 8.34 -5.45 -26.85
C GLU A 21 7.14 -5.28 -25.90
N ILE A 22 6.83 -4.04 -25.50
CA ILE A 22 5.64 -3.77 -24.68
C ILE A 22 4.37 -4.16 -25.43
N GLU A 23 4.27 -3.85 -26.73
CA GLU A 23 3.10 -4.19 -27.53
C GLU A 23 2.96 -5.70 -27.74
N GLU A 24 4.07 -6.40 -27.97
CA GLU A 24 4.12 -7.86 -28.03
C GLU A 24 3.62 -8.47 -26.72
N TYR A 25 4.13 -8.02 -25.57
CA TYR A 25 3.64 -8.48 -24.27
C TYR A 25 2.16 -8.20 -24.09
N LEU A 26 1.67 -7.00 -24.43
CA LEU A 26 0.26 -6.66 -24.33
C LEU A 26 -0.61 -7.54 -25.25
N SER A 27 -0.11 -7.98 -26.40
CA SER A 27 -0.86 -8.85 -27.32
C SER A 27 -1.19 -10.23 -26.72
N THR A 28 -0.46 -10.66 -25.68
CA THR A 28 -0.69 -11.93 -24.99
C THR A 28 -1.85 -11.89 -23.98
N PHE A 29 -2.41 -10.72 -23.70
CA PHE A 29 -3.52 -10.53 -22.75
C PHE A 29 -4.81 -10.10 -23.45
N SER A 30 -5.95 -10.56 -22.91
CA SER A 30 -7.27 -10.08 -23.32
C SER A 30 -7.69 -8.87 -22.48
N PHE A 31 -8.13 -7.79 -23.14
CA PHE A 31 -8.60 -6.57 -22.48
C PHE A 31 -10.11 -6.37 -22.72
N PRO A 32 -10.84 -5.80 -21.75
CA PRO A 32 -12.26 -5.50 -21.91
C PRO A 32 -12.52 -4.33 -22.87
N SER A 33 -11.53 -3.46 -23.09
CA SER A 33 -11.61 -2.35 -24.05
C SER A 33 -10.21 -1.88 -24.47
N GLU A 34 -10.14 -1.13 -25.57
CA GLU A 34 -8.90 -0.50 -26.06
C GLU A 34 -8.34 0.54 -25.07
N GLU A 35 -9.21 1.26 -24.37
CA GLU A 35 -8.81 2.21 -23.32
C GLU A 35 -8.10 1.49 -22.17
N SER A 36 -8.58 0.29 -21.82
CA SER A 36 -7.95 -0.54 -20.78
C SER A 36 -6.57 -1.02 -21.21
N LYS A 37 -6.39 -1.38 -22.49
CA LYS A 37 -5.10 -1.72 -23.07
C LYS A 37 -4.15 -0.52 -23.04
N LYS A 38 -4.60 0.66 -23.49
CA LYS A 38 -3.82 1.92 -23.46
C LYS A 38 -3.41 2.30 -22.04
N LEU A 39 -4.31 2.20 -21.07
CA LEU A 39 -4.00 2.48 -19.67
C LEU A 39 -2.95 1.51 -19.12
N THR A 40 -3.02 0.24 -19.51
CA THR A 40 -2.00 -0.77 -19.16
C THR A 40 -0.65 -0.44 -19.78
N LYS A 41 -0.62 0.00 -21.05
CA LYS A 41 0.61 0.48 -21.71
C LYS A 41 1.24 1.64 -20.93
N VAL A 42 0.45 2.62 -20.48
CA VAL A 42 0.96 3.72 -19.63
C VAL A 42 1.53 3.19 -18.30
N ALA A 43 0.90 2.20 -17.68
CA ALA A 43 1.41 1.59 -16.46
C ALA A 43 2.74 0.87 -16.69
N LEU A 44 2.88 0.11 -17.78
CA LEU A 44 4.12 -0.57 -18.16
C LEU A 44 5.25 0.42 -18.50
N LEU A 45 4.96 1.50 -19.22
CA LEU A 45 5.95 2.56 -19.49
C LEU A 45 6.45 3.21 -18.20
N ASN A 46 5.56 3.48 -17.24
CA ASN A 46 5.96 3.98 -15.93
C ASN A 46 6.75 2.94 -15.12
N TYR A 47 6.43 1.66 -15.25
CA TYR A 47 7.20 0.57 -14.65
C TYR A 47 8.62 0.52 -15.23
N CYS A 48 8.77 0.54 -16.54
CA CYS A 48 10.05 0.57 -17.24
C CYS A 48 10.84 1.83 -16.87
N GLY A 49 10.21 3.01 -16.90
CA GLY A 49 10.84 4.27 -16.48
C GLY A 49 11.36 4.21 -15.04
N ALA A 50 10.59 3.62 -14.11
CA ALA A 50 11.05 3.39 -12.74
C ALA A 50 12.21 2.39 -12.67
N ALA A 51 12.22 1.35 -13.50
CA ALA A 51 13.31 0.39 -13.59
C ALA A 51 14.59 0.97 -14.21
N ILE A 52 14.49 1.96 -15.08
CA ILE A 52 15.64 2.74 -15.59
C ILE A 52 16.23 3.60 -14.46
N LEU A 53 15.39 4.33 -13.71
CA LEU A 53 15.84 5.17 -12.60
C LEU A 53 16.36 4.36 -11.40
N MET A 54 15.79 3.17 -11.18
CA MET A 54 16.14 2.25 -10.10
C MET A 54 16.43 0.85 -10.68
N PRO A 55 17.63 0.65 -11.27
CA PRO A 55 18.02 -0.61 -11.90
C PRO A 55 17.92 -1.78 -10.92
N TYR A 56 17.33 -2.90 -11.36
CA TYR A 56 16.90 -3.98 -10.45
C TYR A 56 18.00 -4.44 -9.50
N LYS A 57 19.16 -4.86 -10.02
CA LYS A 57 20.26 -5.42 -9.21
C LYS A 57 20.81 -4.41 -8.20
N PHE A 58 21.03 -3.17 -8.64
CA PHE A 58 21.58 -2.11 -7.80
C PHE A 58 20.57 -1.64 -6.75
N PHE A 59 19.31 -1.47 -7.13
CA PHE A 59 18.23 -1.13 -6.20
C PHE A 59 18.01 -2.25 -5.17
N HIS A 60 18.04 -3.51 -5.59
CA HIS A 60 17.91 -4.66 -4.69
C HIS A 60 19.05 -4.75 -3.68
N SER A 61 20.31 -4.56 -4.11
CA SER A 61 21.46 -4.56 -3.20
C SER A 61 21.37 -3.44 -2.17
N GLU A 62 20.99 -2.23 -2.60
CA GLU A 62 20.81 -1.09 -1.68
C GLU A 62 19.63 -1.30 -0.73
N CYS A 63 18.51 -1.89 -1.19
CA CYS A 63 17.39 -2.25 -0.32
C CYS A 63 17.83 -3.18 0.81
N LYS A 64 18.60 -4.23 0.50
CA LYS A 64 19.09 -5.16 1.53
C LYS A 64 20.09 -4.51 2.47
N LYS A 65 21.04 -3.75 1.93
CA LYS A 65 22.07 -3.05 2.70
C LYS A 65 21.46 -2.06 3.70
N LEU A 66 20.43 -1.33 3.30
CA LEU A 66 19.75 -0.31 4.10
C LEU A 66 18.54 -0.85 4.86
N LYS A 67 18.34 -2.18 4.92
CA LYS A 67 17.16 -2.81 5.54
C LYS A 67 15.84 -2.15 5.12
N TYR A 68 15.71 -1.87 3.83
CA TYR A 68 14.54 -1.21 3.24
C TYR A 68 14.18 0.12 3.92
N ASP A 69 15.16 0.96 4.25
CA ASP A 69 14.92 2.38 4.57
C ASP A 69 14.52 3.14 3.30
N LEU A 70 13.23 3.47 3.17
CA LEU A 70 12.68 4.13 2.00
C LEU A 70 13.18 5.57 1.84
N GLU A 71 13.51 6.27 2.92
CA GLU A 71 13.97 7.66 2.85
C GLU A 71 15.42 7.72 2.37
N LEU A 72 16.27 6.81 2.86
CA LEU A 72 17.64 6.67 2.35
C LEU A 72 17.65 6.23 0.89
N LEU A 73 16.80 5.27 0.51
CA LEU A 73 16.65 4.86 -0.90
C LEU A 73 16.16 6.01 -1.78
N GLN A 74 15.22 6.82 -1.30
CA GLN A 74 14.75 8.01 -2.02
C GLN A 74 15.92 8.97 -2.30
N ASN A 75 16.79 9.17 -1.31
CA ASN A 75 17.98 10.00 -1.47
C ASN A 75 18.98 9.39 -2.48
N THR A 76 19.32 8.11 -2.32
CA THR A 76 20.29 7.40 -3.19
C THR A 76 19.89 7.43 -4.66
N PHE A 77 18.60 7.21 -4.97
CA PHE A 77 18.11 7.17 -6.35
C PHE A 77 17.54 8.50 -6.85
N ALA A 78 17.53 9.54 -6.01
CA ALA A 78 16.93 10.86 -6.30
C ALA A 78 15.51 10.75 -6.87
N THR A 79 14.68 9.92 -6.21
CA THR A 79 13.27 9.65 -6.54
C THR A 79 12.36 10.01 -5.37
N SER A 80 11.05 10.09 -5.61
CA SER A 80 10.08 10.35 -4.55
C SER A 80 9.83 9.11 -3.68
N PHE A 81 9.40 9.32 -2.43
CA PHE A 81 8.97 8.24 -1.52
C PHE A 81 7.97 7.27 -2.18
N GLU A 82 7.00 7.78 -2.94
CA GLU A 82 6.03 6.93 -3.66
C GLU A 82 6.69 6.05 -4.73
N GLN A 83 7.67 6.59 -5.46
CA GLN A 83 8.38 5.85 -6.50
C GLN A 83 9.20 4.71 -5.88
N VAL A 84 9.88 4.97 -4.76
CA VAL A 84 10.61 3.93 -4.00
C VAL A 84 9.65 2.88 -3.44
N ALA A 85 8.58 3.32 -2.77
CA ALA A 85 7.57 2.43 -2.19
C ALA A 85 6.91 1.54 -3.25
N HIS A 86 6.69 2.06 -4.46
CA HIS A 86 6.26 1.26 -5.59
C HIS A 86 7.35 0.30 -6.10
N ARG A 87 8.60 0.76 -6.19
CA ARG A 87 9.68 -0.06 -6.74
C ARG A 87 10.00 -1.27 -5.86
N VAL A 88 9.94 -1.14 -4.54
CA VAL A 88 10.16 -2.29 -3.63
C VAL A 88 9.09 -3.37 -3.82
N THR A 89 7.86 -3.03 -4.24
CA THR A 89 6.84 -4.04 -4.58
C THR A 89 7.11 -4.73 -5.92
N CYS A 90 8.14 -4.35 -6.66
CA CYS A 90 8.47 -4.96 -7.97
C CYS A 90 9.67 -5.93 -7.89
N LEU A 91 10.22 -6.17 -6.71
CA LEU A 91 11.41 -7.02 -6.52
C LEU A 91 11.07 -8.51 -6.48
N GLN A 92 10.57 -9.06 -7.59
CA GLN A 92 10.10 -10.44 -7.71
C GLN A 92 10.86 -11.28 -8.76
N ASP A 93 12.10 -10.91 -9.09
CA ASP A 93 13.00 -11.79 -9.86
C ASP A 93 13.24 -13.09 -9.08
N PRO A 94 12.93 -14.28 -9.64
CA PRO A 94 13.11 -15.56 -8.96
C PRO A 94 14.54 -15.82 -8.45
N LYS A 95 15.55 -15.24 -9.09
CA LYS A 95 16.96 -15.38 -8.70
C LYS A 95 17.37 -14.40 -7.60
N LEU A 96 16.68 -13.26 -7.52
CA LEU A 96 16.99 -12.16 -6.60
C LEU A 96 15.70 -11.59 -5.98
N PRO A 97 14.95 -12.39 -5.20
CA PRO A 97 13.71 -11.92 -4.59
C PRO A 97 13.99 -10.87 -3.51
N GLY A 98 13.09 -9.90 -3.41
CA GLY A 98 12.97 -8.98 -2.28
C GLY A 98 11.84 -9.39 -1.34
N ILE A 99 11.59 -8.56 -0.32
CA ILE A 99 10.43 -8.73 0.56
C ILE A 99 9.12 -8.55 -0.25
N PRO A 100 8.14 -9.46 -0.15
CA PRO A 100 6.85 -9.32 -0.79
C PRO A 100 5.98 -8.29 -0.05
N PHE A 101 6.00 -7.06 -0.55
CA PHE A 101 5.23 -5.96 0.03
C PHE A 101 3.84 -5.83 -0.59
N HIS A 102 2.83 -5.54 0.23
CA HIS A 102 1.63 -4.87 -0.23
C HIS A 102 1.84 -3.36 -0.22
N PHE A 103 1.17 -2.66 -1.13
CA PHE A 103 1.17 -1.21 -1.24
C PHE A 103 -0.24 -0.72 -1.49
N LEU A 104 -0.60 0.40 -0.88
CA LEU A 104 -1.82 1.14 -1.21
C LEU A 104 -1.61 2.64 -1.11
N ARG A 105 -2.38 3.38 -1.91
CA ARG A 105 -2.43 4.83 -1.87
C ARG A 105 -3.85 5.31 -1.65
N VAL A 106 -4.10 5.99 -0.55
CA VAL A 106 -5.42 6.47 -0.15
C VAL A 106 -5.47 7.99 -0.05
N ASP A 107 -6.65 8.56 -0.23
CA ASP A 107 -6.93 9.96 0.11
C ASP A 107 -7.64 10.08 1.47
N MET A 108 -8.01 11.30 1.85
CA MET A 108 -8.73 11.57 3.12
C MET A 108 -10.15 11.01 3.16
N ALA A 109 -10.79 10.81 2.01
CA ALA A 109 -12.11 10.18 1.92
C ALA A 109 -12.03 8.65 1.98
N GLY A 110 -10.80 8.10 1.91
CA GLY A 110 -10.51 6.69 1.94
C GLY A 110 -10.57 5.99 0.59
N ASN A 111 -10.56 6.74 -0.51
CA ASN A 111 -10.50 6.17 -1.86
C ASN A 111 -9.11 5.56 -2.12
N ILE A 112 -9.09 4.28 -2.49
CA ILE A 112 -7.85 3.57 -2.82
C ILE A 112 -7.55 3.74 -4.32
N SER A 113 -6.65 4.66 -4.63
CA SER A 113 -6.29 5.04 -6.01
C SER A 113 -5.18 4.17 -6.62
N LYS A 114 -4.44 3.41 -5.82
CA LYS A 114 -3.40 2.47 -6.30
C LYS A 114 -3.23 1.34 -5.28
N ARG A 115 -3.03 0.10 -5.75
CA ARG A 115 -3.02 -1.11 -4.92
C ARG A 115 -2.10 -2.19 -5.49
N PHE A 116 -1.32 -2.85 -4.63
CA PHE A 116 -0.52 -4.04 -4.91
C PHE A 116 -0.56 -4.96 -3.68
N SER A 117 -0.71 -6.26 -3.88
CA SER A 117 -1.03 -7.22 -2.81
C SER A 117 -0.05 -8.41 -2.76
N LEU A 118 1.26 -8.18 -2.87
CA LEU A 118 2.22 -9.30 -2.89
C LEU A 118 2.42 -9.96 -1.54
N SER A 119 2.13 -9.30 -0.42
CA SER A 119 2.27 -9.88 0.92
C SER A 119 1.19 -10.92 1.27
N GLY A 120 0.22 -11.15 0.39
CA GLY A 120 -0.96 -12.00 0.68
C GLY A 120 -2.16 -11.27 1.31
N ILE A 121 -2.09 -9.96 1.58
CA ILE A 121 -3.28 -9.20 2.00
C ILE A 121 -4.16 -8.87 0.79
N ASP A 122 -5.41 -9.31 0.85
CA ASP A 122 -6.45 -8.95 -0.10
C ASP A 122 -6.94 -7.51 0.11
N ILE A 123 -6.35 -6.55 -0.60
CA ILE A 123 -6.79 -5.15 -0.55
C ILE A 123 -8.16 -5.04 -1.25
N PRO A 124 -9.19 -4.38 -0.65
CA PRO A 124 -10.50 -4.29 -1.26
C PRO A 124 -10.46 -3.68 -2.66
N ARG A 125 -11.12 -4.34 -3.62
CA ARG A 125 -11.27 -3.79 -4.98
C ARG A 125 -12.27 -2.63 -5.03
N TYR A 126 -13.30 -2.71 -4.19
CA TYR A 126 -14.41 -1.77 -4.06
C TYR A 126 -14.60 -1.36 -2.60
N GLY A 127 -14.98 -0.11 -2.37
CA GLY A 127 -15.13 0.46 -1.03
C GLY A 127 -13.79 0.82 -0.36
N GLY A 128 -13.87 1.28 0.89
CA GLY A 128 -12.71 1.60 1.72
C GLY A 128 -12.12 0.38 2.42
N ALA A 129 -10.83 0.46 2.75
CA ALA A 129 -10.19 -0.49 3.64
C ALA A 129 -10.65 -0.28 5.10
N CYS A 130 -10.27 -1.20 5.99
CA CYS A 130 -10.57 -1.07 7.41
C CYS A 130 -9.98 0.24 7.97
N PRO A 131 -10.79 1.10 8.64
CA PRO A 131 -10.35 2.41 9.13
C PRO A 131 -9.22 2.33 10.19
N ARG A 132 -9.00 1.14 10.77
CA ARG A 132 -7.90 0.87 11.71
C ARG A 132 -6.54 0.72 11.04
N TRP A 133 -6.47 0.66 9.72
CA TRP A 133 -5.19 0.62 9.01
C TRP A 133 -4.45 1.95 9.23
N ASN A 134 -3.16 1.87 9.56
CA ASN A 134 -2.33 3.04 9.84
C ASN A 134 -2.17 3.99 8.65
N VAL A 135 -2.53 3.55 7.43
CA VAL A 135 -2.64 4.43 6.25
C VAL A 135 -3.56 5.62 6.51
N TYR A 136 -4.61 5.47 7.32
CA TYR A 136 -5.53 6.55 7.66
C TYR A 136 -4.98 7.44 8.78
N SER A 137 -4.40 6.85 9.83
CA SER A 137 -3.78 7.63 10.91
C SER A 137 -2.57 8.44 10.46
N ALA A 138 -1.90 8.04 9.37
CA ALA A 138 -0.82 8.82 8.78
C ALA A 138 -1.27 10.21 8.31
N LEU A 139 -2.54 10.37 7.89
CA LEU A 139 -3.09 11.66 7.46
C LEU A 139 -3.13 12.71 8.58
N THR A 140 -3.13 12.29 9.85
CA THR A 140 -3.14 13.21 11.00
C THR A 140 -1.75 13.76 11.33
N ARG A 141 -0.68 13.15 10.80
CA ARG A 141 0.71 13.58 11.02
C ARG A 141 1.45 13.63 9.67
N PRO A 142 1.21 14.66 8.84
CA PRO A 142 1.80 14.75 7.52
C PRO A 142 3.33 14.68 7.54
N GLY A 143 3.89 13.93 6.60
CA GLY A 143 5.33 13.79 6.39
C GLY A 143 6.05 12.80 7.30
N VAL A 144 5.41 12.35 8.39
CA VAL A 144 5.99 11.42 9.37
C VAL A 144 5.65 9.97 9.01
N ILE A 145 6.65 9.09 9.04
CA ILE A 145 6.43 7.64 8.86
C ILE A 145 5.88 7.05 10.18
N GLN A 146 4.74 6.37 10.08
CA GLN A 146 4.11 5.65 11.19
C GLN A 146 4.21 4.15 10.96
N ALA A 147 4.89 3.42 11.85
CA ALA A 147 4.93 1.96 11.84
C ALA A 147 3.83 1.38 12.74
N ALA A 148 3.25 0.24 12.34
CA ALA A 148 2.26 -0.48 13.12
C ALA A 148 2.36 -2.00 12.88
N VAL A 149 2.04 -2.78 13.91
CA VAL A 149 1.83 -4.23 13.79
C VAL A 149 0.34 -4.47 13.61
N SER A 150 -0.04 -4.96 12.43
CA SER A 150 -1.41 -5.26 12.07
C SER A 150 -1.69 -6.75 12.18
N LYS A 151 -2.79 -7.11 12.84
CA LYS A 151 -3.23 -8.51 12.98
C LYS A 151 -4.54 -8.76 12.25
N MET A 152 -4.49 -9.64 11.28
CA MET A 152 -5.64 -10.03 10.46
C MET A 152 -6.59 -10.98 11.22
N THR A 153 -7.78 -11.20 10.66
CA THR A 153 -8.81 -12.08 11.24
C THR A 153 -8.37 -13.54 11.31
N ASN A 154 -7.53 -13.99 10.37
CA ASN A 154 -6.91 -15.32 10.34
C ASN A 154 -5.73 -15.46 11.34
N GLY A 155 -5.39 -14.41 12.08
CA GLY A 155 -4.29 -14.41 13.06
C GLY A 155 -2.92 -14.04 12.49
N GLU A 156 -2.77 -13.93 11.16
CA GLU A 156 -1.53 -13.50 10.53
C GLU A 156 -1.17 -12.07 10.94
N LYS A 157 0.13 -11.86 11.14
CA LYS A 157 0.69 -10.56 11.54
C LYS A 157 1.45 -9.94 10.40
N TYR A 158 1.26 -8.64 10.24
CA TYR A 158 1.92 -7.80 9.25
C TYR A 158 2.57 -6.62 9.94
N VAL A 159 3.73 -6.22 9.44
CA VAL A 159 4.36 -4.95 9.79
C VAL A 159 4.09 -3.97 8.66
N CYS A 160 3.48 -2.84 9.01
CA CYS A 160 3.03 -1.85 8.04
C CYS A 160 3.60 -0.48 8.40
N ILE A 161 4.08 0.26 7.41
CA ILE A 161 4.37 1.68 7.53
C ILE A 161 3.35 2.49 6.73
N ALA A 162 3.10 3.71 7.17
CA ALA A 162 2.34 4.67 6.41
C ALA A 162 2.96 6.07 6.49
N ARG A 163 2.91 6.82 5.38
CA ARG A 163 3.39 8.20 5.29
C ARG A 163 2.56 8.99 4.28
N THR A 164 2.29 10.26 4.57
CA THR A 164 1.65 11.14 3.59
C THR A 164 2.63 11.61 2.52
N VAL A 165 2.11 11.83 1.32
CA VAL A 165 2.79 12.50 0.21
C VAL A 165 1.91 13.62 -0.33
N GLU A 166 2.54 14.72 -0.72
CA GLU A 166 1.86 15.84 -1.38
C GLU A 166 1.82 15.62 -2.90
N LYS A 167 0.69 15.97 -3.52
CA LYS A 167 0.47 15.92 -4.97
C LYS A 167 -0.05 17.25 -5.49
N GLY A 168 0.22 17.46 -6.77
CA GLY A 168 -0.14 18.69 -7.47
C GLY A 168 0.90 19.79 -7.33
N ILE A 169 0.57 20.94 -7.90
CA ILE A 169 1.39 22.15 -7.85
C ILE A 169 0.73 23.07 -6.82
N GLY A 170 1.51 23.54 -5.86
CA GLY A 170 1.03 24.61 -4.97
C GLY A 170 0.79 25.86 -5.80
N ARG A 171 -0.44 26.37 -5.78
CA ARG A 171 -0.80 27.65 -6.39
C ARG A 171 -1.08 28.65 -5.27
N PHE A 172 -0.92 29.94 -5.55
CA PHE A 172 -1.26 30.96 -4.58
C PHE A 172 -2.70 30.76 -4.08
N GLY A 173 -2.87 30.64 -2.76
CA GLY A 173 -4.17 30.39 -2.12
C GLY A 173 -4.73 28.98 -2.26
N GLN A 174 -4.00 28.01 -2.83
CA GLN A 174 -4.47 26.61 -2.97
C GLN A 174 -3.57 25.63 -2.24
N ALA A 175 -4.18 24.77 -1.42
CA ALA A 175 -3.51 23.66 -0.78
C ALA A 175 -3.16 22.57 -1.81
N LYS A 176 -2.02 21.89 -1.59
CA LYS A 176 -1.72 20.66 -2.33
C LYS A 176 -2.63 19.53 -1.87
N SER A 177 -2.91 18.60 -2.77
CA SER A 177 -3.62 17.38 -2.39
C SER A 177 -2.70 16.50 -1.54
N ILE A 178 -3.20 15.98 -0.43
CA ILE A 178 -2.46 15.05 0.43
C ILE A 178 -3.02 13.64 0.20
N LEU A 179 -2.12 12.69 -0.05
CA LEU A 179 -2.42 11.27 -0.10
C LEU A 179 -1.59 10.56 0.97
N SER A 180 -2.04 9.40 1.41
CA SER A 180 -1.28 8.51 2.29
C SER A 180 -0.88 7.24 1.57
N ILE A 181 0.39 6.86 1.71
CA ILE A 181 0.96 5.65 1.17
C ILE A 181 1.14 4.66 2.31
N GLY A 182 0.50 3.50 2.20
CA GLY A 182 0.71 2.35 3.06
C GLY A 182 1.60 1.33 2.36
N LEU A 183 2.56 0.78 3.09
CA LEU A 183 3.44 -0.29 2.63
C LEU A 183 3.60 -1.29 3.78
N GLY A 184 3.48 -2.59 3.50
CA GLY A 184 3.70 -3.58 4.55
C GLY A 184 3.98 -4.97 4.04
N CYS A 185 4.46 -5.83 4.92
CA CYS A 185 4.84 -7.20 4.64
C CYS A 185 4.52 -8.11 5.83
N GLU A 186 4.56 -9.42 5.63
CA GLU A 186 4.40 -10.37 6.73
C GLU A 186 5.46 -10.14 7.81
N ALA A 187 5.07 -10.31 9.08
CA ALA A 187 5.94 -10.08 10.24
C ALA A 187 7.26 -10.88 10.21
N LYS A 188 7.32 -12.01 9.49
CA LYS A 188 8.55 -12.80 9.31
C LYS A 188 9.70 -12.02 8.64
N TYR A 189 9.39 -10.97 7.88
CA TYR A 189 10.37 -10.12 7.20
C TYR A 189 10.81 -8.90 8.01
N ALA A 190 10.26 -8.70 9.21
CA ALA A 190 10.47 -7.47 9.96
C ALA A 190 11.95 -7.19 10.28
N LYS A 191 12.75 -8.23 10.57
CA LYS A 191 14.19 -8.09 10.84
C LYS A 191 14.96 -7.36 9.71
N ASP A 192 14.45 -7.44 8.48
CA ASP A 192 15.06 -6.86 7.29
C ASP A 192 14.42 -5.50 6.93
N PHE A 193 13.52 -4.99 7.77
CA PHE A 193 12.76 -3.75 7.56
C PHE A 193 12.96 -2.77 8.73
N VAL A 194 13.75 -1.72 8.49
CA VAL A 194 14.29 -0.79 9.51
C VAL A 194 13.22 -0.18 10.42
N TYR A 195 12.02 0.10 9.88
CA TYR A 195 10.95 0.74 10.64
C TYR A 195 10.32 -0.16 11.72
N THR A 196 10.81 -1.40 11.84
CA THR A 196 10.39 -2.34 12.88
C THR A 196 11.41 -2.51 14.00
N GLU A 197 12.60 -1.89 13.92
CA GLU A 197 13.67 -2.06 14.92
C GLU A 197 13.23 -1.65 16.34
N ASN A 198 12.33 -0.66 16.45
CA ASN A 198 11.78 -0.19 17.72
C ASN A 198 10.37 -0.73 18.02
N VAL A 199 9.93 -1.75 17.30
CA VAL A 199 8.57 -2.30 17.42
C VAL A 199 8.65 -3.73 17.95
N ASN A 200 8.02 -3.98 19.11
CA ASN A 200 7.93 -5.34 19.63
C ASN A 200 6.79 -6.11 18.95
N ILE A 201 7.13 -6.89 17.92
CA ILE A 201 6.18 -7.67 17.10
C ILE A 201 5.51 -8.82 17.88
N ASN A 202 6.11 -9.20 19.01
CA ASN A 202 5.60 -10.26 19.88
C ASN A 202 4.70 -9.72 21.00
N ASP A 203 4.68 -8.40 21.21
CA ASP A 203 3.82 -7.77 22.20
C ASP A 203 2.37 -7.69 21.70
N LYS A 204 1.54 -8.59 22.23
CA LYS A 204 0.11 -8.65 21.92
C LYS A 204 -0.64 -7.37 22.25
N SER A 205 -0.15 -6.53 23.17
CA SER A 205 -0.80 -5.27 23.54
C SER A 205 -0.65 -4.18 22.47
N THR A 206 0.37 -4.29 21.62
CA THR A 206 0.65 -3.33 20.53
C THR A 206 0.08 -3.77 19.18
N GLU A 207 -0.43 -5.01 19.08
CA GLU A 207 -1.09 -5.52 17.89
C GLU A 207 -2.40 -4.77 17.64
N ILE A 208 -2.54 -4.19 16.45
CA ILE A 208 -3.81 -3.58 16.02
C ILE A 208 -4.65 -4.65 15.33
N PRO A 209 -5.76 -5.13 15.93
CA PRO A 209 -6.66 -6.04 15.26
C PRO A 209 -7.38 -5.33 14.11
N ILE A 210 -7.08 -5.75 12.89
CA ILE A 210 -7.66 -5.21 11.65
C ILE A 210 -8.44 -6.28 10.90
N GLY A 211 -9.16 -5.85 9.87
CA GLY A 211 -9.67 -6.71 8.80
C GLY A 211 -9.44 -6.04 7.44
N VAL A 212 -9.95 -6.63 6.37
CA VAL A 212 -9.87 -6.08 5.00
C VAL A 212 -10.88 -4.93 4.81
N SER A 213 -12.16 -5.20 5.07
CA SER A 213 -13.27 -4.24 4.99
C SER A 213 -14.33 -4.61 6.02
N CYS A 214 -15.17 -3.67 6.48
CA CYS A 214 -16.22 -4.00 7.46
C CYS A 214 -17.18 -5.09 6.96
N ARG A 215 -17.52 -5.06 5.66
CA ARG A 215 -18.47 -5.99 5.02
C ARG A 215 -17.95 -7.43 4.94
N THR A 216 -16.64 -7.63 4.96
CA THR A 216 -16.00 -8.95 4.90
C THR A 216 -15.29 -9.35 6.19
N CYS A 217 -15.20 -8.44 7.17
CA CYS A 217 -14.49 -8.67 8.42
C CYS A 217 -15.34 -9.47 9.41
N ASP A 218 -14.75 -10.54 9.95
CA ASP A 218 -15.39 -11.44 10.91
C ASP A 218 -15.45 -10.93 12.36
N ARG A 219 -14.69 -9.88 12.70
CA ARG A 219 -14.55 -9.39 14.08
C ARG A 219 -15.85 -8.85 14.65
N LEU A 220 -16.30 -9.39 15.78
CA LEU A 220 -17.52 -8.95 16.48
C LEU A 220 -17.19 -8.14 17.74
N ASP A 221 -16.03 -7.51 17.81
CA ASP A 221 -15.54 -6.74 18.97
C ASP A 221 -14.96 -5.38 18.52
N CYS A 222 -15.38 -4.91 17.35
CA CYS A 222 -14.80 -3.73 16.70
C CYS A 222 -15.68 -2.48 16.86
N SER A 223 -15.26 -1.53 17.69
CA SER A 223 -15.95 -0.25 17.88
C SER A 223 -15.93 0.66 16.66
N GLN A 224 -14.99 0.47 15.74
CA GLN A 224 -14.91 1.22 14.47
C GLN A 224 -15.67 0.55 13.32
N ARG A 225 -16.52 -0.45 13.60
CA ARG A 225 -17.29 -1.13 12.57
C ARG A 225 -18.34 -0.18 11.96
N ALA A 226 -18.20 0.09 10.67
CA ALA A 226 -19.10 0.98 9.92
C ALA A 226 -20.24 0.26 9.17
N PHE A 227 -20.09 -1.03 8.88
CA PHE A 227 -21.08 -1.83 8.15
C PHE A 227 -21.18 -3.25 8.73
N PRO A 228 -22.37 -3.89 8.62
CA PRO A 228 -22.53 -5.28 9.03
C PRO A 228 -21.76 -6.23 8.09
N PRO A 229 -21.27 -7.38 8.58
CA PRO A 229 -20.70 -8.42 7.73
C PRO A 229 -21.77 -8.98 6.76
N LEU A 230 -21.42 -9.21 5.49
CA LEU A 230 -22.35 -9.71 4.48
C LEU A 230 -22.74 -11.18 4.69
N HIS A 231 -21.85 -11.96 5.31
CA HIS A 231 -21.98 -13.41 5.47
C HIS A 231 -22.42 -13.84 6.87
N LYS A 232 -22.78 -12.89 7.75
CA LYS A 232 -23.30 -13.19 9.09
C LYS A 232 -24.68 -12.57 9.26
N LYS A 233 -25.63 -13.36 9.77
CA LYS A 233 -26.84 -12.81 10.37
C LYS A 233 -26.43 -12.09 11.65
N PHE A 234 -26.85 -10.85 11.80
CA PHE A 234 -26.74 -10.11 13.06
C PHE A 234 -28.17 -9.79 13.50
N ASP A 235 -28.41 -9.91 14.80
CA ASP A 235 -29.67 -9.51 15.42
C ASP A 235 -29.43 -8.22 16.19
N VAL A 236 -30.40 -7.31 16.13
CA VAL A 236 -30.31 -6.01 16.81
C VAL A 236 -31.28 -6.05 17.98
N ASP A 237 -30.73 -6.16 19.18
CA ASP A 237 -31.51 -6.01 20.40
C ASP A 237 -31.65 -4.52 20.73
N LEU A 238 -32.91 -4.07 20.81
CA LEU A 238 -33.25 -2.67 21.10
C LEU A 238 -32.90 -2.27 22.54
N ASN A 239 -32.72 -3.23 23.45
CA ASN A 239 -32.47 -2.99 24.87
C ASN A 239 -30.99 -3.12 25.26
N THR A 240 -30.14 -3.63 24.37
CA THR A 240 -28.70 -3.74 24.61
C THR A 240 -27.93 -2.90 23.60
N ARG A 241 -26.90 -2.20 24.08
CA ARG A 241 -26.02 -1.40 23.24
C ARG A 241 -24.65 -2.03 23.22
N GLY A 242 -24.35 -2.78 22.16
CA GLY A 242 -23.04 -3.38 22.01
C GLY A 242 -21.95 -2.40 21.59
N VAL A 243 -20.71 -2.90 21.49
CA VAL A 243 -19.51 -2.14 21.06
C VAL A 243 -19.71 -1.37 19.74
N SER A 244 -20.61 -1.83 18.85
CA SER A 244 -21.12 -1.07 17.71
C SER A 244 -22.56 -1.46 17.42
N VAL A 245 -23.31 -0.64 16.66
CA VAL A 245 -24.71 -0.94 16.28
C VAL A 245 -24.86 -2.28 15.54
N TYR A 246 -23.80 -2.78 14.91
CA TYR A 246 -23.80 -4.02 14.12
C TYR A 246 -23.25 -5.22 14.89
N VAL A 247 -23.01 -5.09 16.19
CA VAL A 247 -22.36 -6.09 17.03
C VAL A 247 -23.06 -6.13 18.39
N SER A 248 -23.63 -7.29 18.75
CA SER A 248 -24.16 -7.52 20.09
C SER A 248 -23.02 -7.76 21.09
N ASP A 249 -23.19 -7.30 22.33
CA ASP A 249 -22.28 -7.64 23.43
C ASP A 249 -22.51 -9.09 23.85
N ASN A 250 -21.84 -10.04 23.20
CA ASN A 250 -21.86 -11.46 23.61
C ASN A 250 -20.74 -11.79 24.62
N ASN A 251 -20.19 -10.81 25.31
CA ASN A 251 -19.29 -11.02 26.44
C ASN A 251 -19.98 -10.64 27.75
N SER A 252 -20.84 -11.53 28.21
CA SER A 252 -21.15 -11.73 29.64
C SER A 252 -20.80 -13.16 30.00
#